data_AF-A0A3L9LZ98-F1
#
_entry.id   AF-A0A3L9LZ98-F1
#
_cell.length_a   1.000
_cell.length_b   1.000
_cell.length_c   1.000
_cell.angle_alpha   90.00
_cell.angle_beta   90.00
_cell.angle_gamma   90.00
#
_symmetry.space_group_name_H-M   'P 1'
#
loop_
_entity.id
_entity.type
_entity.pdbx_description
1 polymer ?
#
loop_
_entity_poly.entity_id
_entity_poly.type
_entity_poly.pdbx_seq_one_letter_code
_entity_poly.pdbx_strand_id
1 'polypeptide(L)'
;MPQHEPLPRDPIAEARRNWEREGWTQAAGPMAAVTSIMRAQQLLLGQADRILKPFRLTFSRYEVLALLSFAREHKMLMKKASALLQVHPTSITNAVDRLEDAGLVRREPVSTDRRAVNVALTLEGLEIVEQASRALNEQLFLTTGFEEQEVETIVAALSGFRARSGDFTAPENLPVSLPPSPPAAS
;
A
#
# COMPACT_ATOMS: atom_id res chain seq x y z
N MET A 1 5.11 -24.46 -4.65
CA MET A 1 4.25 -24.22 -3.46
C MET A 1 2.91 -24.85 -3.76
N PRO A 2 2.23 -25.50 -2.80
CA PRO A 2 0.93 -26.09 -3.08
C PRO A 2 0.00 -24.96 -3.50
N GLN A 3 -0.48 -25.03 -4.74
CA GLN A 3 -1.58 -24.20 -5.21
C GLN A 3 -2.75 -24.56 -4.29
N HIS A 4 -3.10 -23.67 -3.37
CA HIS A 4 -4.31 -23.85 -2.58
C HIS A 4 -5.46 -23.82 -3.58
N GLU A 5 -6.15 -24.95 -3.71
CA GLU A 5 -7.35 -25.06 -4.53
C GLU A 5 -8.35 -23.99 -4.07
N PRO A 6 -9.02 -23.27 -5.00
CA PRO A 6 -10.00 -22.26 -4.63
C PRO A 6 -11.08 -22.88 -3.74
N LEU A 7 -11.44 -22.21 -2.65
CA LEU A 7 -12.54 -22.65 -1.81
C LEU A 7 -13.85 -22.62 -2.62
N PRO A 8 -14.76 -23.58 -2.42
CA PRO A 8 -16.02 -23.65 -3.15
C PRO A 8 -16.99 -22.50 -2.82
N ARG A 9 -16.72 -21.74 -1.76
CA ARG A 9 -17.51 -20.59 -1.28
C ARG A 9 -16.58 -19.51 -0.73
N ASP A 10 -17.05 -18.27 -0.78
CA ASP A 10 -16.36 -17.15 -0.14
C ASP A 10 -16.46 -17.26 1.40
N PRO A 11 -15.32 -17.47 2.10
CA PRO A 11 -15.30 -17.57 3.55
C PRO A 11 -15.69 -16.26 4.25
N ILE A 12 -15.50 -15.09 3.62
CA ILE A 12 -15.84 -13.80 4.22
C ILE A 12 -17.35 -13.58 4.17
N ALA A 13 -17.99 -13.90 3.03
CA ALA A 13 -19.46 -13.93 2.96
C ALA A 13 -20.07 -14.92 3.97
N GLU A 14 -19.41 -16.06 4.22
CA GLU A 14 -19.84 -16.99 5.26
C GLU A 14 -19.67 -16.44 6.68
N ALA A 15 -18.52 -15.82 6.97
CA ALA A 15 -18.29 -15.15 8.24
C ALA A 15 -19.35 -14.06 8.50
N ARG A 16 -19.72 -13.29 7.48
CA ARG A 16 -20.79 -12.29 7.58
C ARG A 16 -22.13 -12.91 7.99
N ARG A 17 -22.54 -14.01 7.32
CA ARG A 17 -23.78 -14.73 7.68
C ARG A 17 -23.73 -15.27 9.09
N ASN A 18 -22.56 -15.74 9.55
CA ASN A 18 -22.39 -16.21 10.93
C ASN A 18 -22.59 -15.05 11.91
N TRP A 19 -22.00 -13.87 11.65
CA TRP A 19 -22.20 -12.68 12.49
C TRP A 19 -23.66 -12.25 12.59
N GLU A 20 -24.41 -12.31 11.48
CA GLU A 20 -25.84 -12.00 11.45
C GLU A 20 -26.64 -13.00 12.31
N ARG A 21 -26.31 -14.30 12.25
CA ARG A 21 -26.97 -15.32 13.09
C ARG A 21 -26.70 -15.16 14.58
N GLU A 22 -25.52 -14.69 14.95
CA GLU A 22 -25.14 -14.40 16.35
C GLU A 22 -25.73 -13.07 16.87
N GLY A 23 -26.55 -12.39 16.08
CA GLY A 23 -27.23 -11.14 16.47
C GLY A 23 -26.37 -9.88 16.31
N TRP A 24 -25.19 -9.97 15.71
CA TRP A 24 -24.30 -8.82 15.45
C TRP A 24 -24.58 -8.15 14.10
N THR A 25 -25.84 -7.99 13.74
CA THR A 25 -26.28 -7.53 12.41
C THR A 25 -25.64 -6.20 11.99
N GLN A 26 -25.54 -5.22 12.90
CA GLN A 26 -24.93 -3.91 12.61
C GLN A 26 -23.42 -4.01 12.35
N ALA A 27 -22.73 -4.97 12.98
CA ALA A 27 -21.30 -5.16 12.82
C ALA A 27 -20.92 -6.10 11.67
N ALA A 28 -21.85 -6.93 11.19
CA ALA A 28 -21.59 -7.95 10.17
C ALA A 28 -21.02 -7.37 8.87
N GLY A 29 -21.61 -6.27 8.37
CA GLY A 29 -21.12 -5.54 7.19
C GLY A 29 -19.72 -4.95 7.39
N PRO A 30 -19.50 -4.11 8.42
CA PRO A 30 -18.17 -3.57 8.76
C PRO A 30 -17.09 -4.64 8.97
N MET A 31 -17.42 -5.74 9.65
CA MET A 31 -16.52 -6.88 9.85
C MET A 31 -16.10 -7.50 8.51
N ALA A 32 -17.06 -7.74 7.61
CA ALA A 32 -16.77 -8.28 6.28
C ALA A 32 -15.86 -7.34 5.49
N ALA A 33 -16.11 -6.03 5.53
CA ALA A 33 -15.27 -5.04 4.85
C ALA A 33 -13.82 -5.04 5.36
N VAL A 34 -13.61 -5.03 6.69
CA VAL A 34 -12.25 -5.10 7.27
C VAL A 34 -11.54 -6.38 6.86
N THR A 35 -12.24 -7.52 6.95
CA THR A 35 -11.67 -8.83 6.58
C THR A 35 -11.33 -8.90 5.10
N SER A 36 -12.18 -8.35 4.23
CA SER A 36 -11.93 -8.26 2.78
C SER A 36 -10.70 -7.42 2.47
N ILE A 37 -10.52 -6.27 3.12
CA ILE A 37 -9.33 -5.42 2.94
C ILE A 37 -8.06 -6.17 3.35
N MET A 38 -8.06 -6.80 4.53
CA MET A 38 -6.90 -7.55 5.01
C MET A 38 -6.54 -8.71 4.06
N ARG A 39 -7.56 -9.42 3.56
CA ARG A 39 -7.34 -10.53 2.63
C ARG A 39 -6.84 -10.06 1.27
N ALA A 40 -7.43 -9.01 0.71
CA ALA A 40 -7.00 -8.42 -0.54
C ALA A 40 -5.56 -7.89 -0.44
N GLN A 41 -5.21 -7.20 0.65
CA GLN A 41 -3.85 -6.75 0.93
C GLN A 41 -2.86 -7.93 0.92
N GLN A 42 -3.15 -9.03 1.62
CA GLN A 42 -2.28 -10.21 1.64
C GLN A 42 -2.04 -10.80 0.26
N LEU A 43 -3.09 -10.89 -0.57
CA LEU A 43 -3.01 -11.41 -1.93
C LEU A 43 -2.16 -10.50 -2.83
N LEU A 44 -2.44 -9.19 -2.82
CA LEU A 44 -1.71 -8.20 -3.60
C LEU A 44 -0.25 -8.12 -3.18
N LEU A 45 0.03 -8.05 -1.88
CA LEU A 45 1.40 -8.02 -1.36
C LEU A 45 2.18 -9.29 -1.72
N GLY A 46 1.55 -10.46 -1.57
CA GLY A 46 2.16 -11.74 -1.95
C GLY A 46 2.45 -11.84 -3.45
N GLN A 47 1.60 -11.26 -4.31
CA GLN A 47 1.88 -11.19 -5.75
C GLN A 47 3.00 -10.20 -6.07
N ALA A 48 2.96 -9.00 -5.47
CA ALA A 48 4.00 -8.00 -5.64
C ALA A 48 5.38 -8.53 -5.22
N ASP A 49 5.49 -9.17 -4.06
CA ASP A 49 6.75 -9.76 -3.58
C ASP A 49 7.25 -10.89 -4.49
N ARG A 50 6.34 -11.67 -5.11
CA ARG A 50 6.74 -12.68 -6.11
C ARG A 50 7.31 -12.05 -7.38
N ILE A 51 6.69 -10.98 -7.88
CA ILE A 51 7.15 -10.23 -9.05
C ILE A 51 8.49 -9.53 -8.77
N LEU A 52 8.66 -9.04 -7.55
CA LEU A 52 9.85 -8.31 -7.12
C LEU A 52 11.04 -9.21 -6.73
N LYS A 53 10.79 -10.51 -6.52
CA LYS A 53 11.80 -11.49 -6.12
C LYS A 53 13.04 -11.54 -7.05
N PRO A 54 12.93 -11.50 -8.40
CA PRO A 54 14.09 -11.49 -9.29
C PRO A 54 15.00 -10.27 -9.07
N PHE A 55 14.43 -9.14 -8.65
CA PHE A 55 15.17 -7.91 -8.32
C PHE A 55 15.71 -7.89 -6.88
N ARG A 56 15.51 -8.99 -6.12
CA ARG A 56 15.85 -9.09 -4.68
C ARG A 56 15.15 -8.04 -3.80
N LEU A 57 14.02 -7.53 -4.27
CA LEU A 57 13.20 -6.55 -3.55
C LEU A 57 12.00 -7.21 -2.87
N THR A 58 11.55 -6.57 -1.79
CA THR A 58 10.17 -6.71 -1.29
C THR A 58 9.40 -5.47 -1.73
N PHE A 59 8.07 -5.52 -1.69
CA PHE A 59 7.24 -4.37 -2.06
C PHE A 59 7.61 -3.10 -1.28
N SER A 60 7.78 -3.20 0.05
CA SER A 60 8.18 -2.04 0.86
C SER A 60 9.55 -1.46 0.51
N ARG A 61 10.51 -2.27 0.03
CA ARG A 61 11.81 -1.76 -0.44
C ARG A 61 11.70 -1.13 -1.83
N TYR A 62 10.89 -1.73 -2.70
CA TYR A 62 10.54 -1.14 -3.98
C TYR A 62 9.88 0.23 -3.81
N GLU A 63 8.95 0.40 -2.86
CA GLU A 63 8.27 1.68 -2.61
C GLU A 63 9.25 2.80 -2.22
N VAL A 64 10.32 2.49 -1.47
CA VAL A 64 11.39 3.46 -1.20
C VAL A 64 12.10 3.88 -2.49
N LEU A 65 12.48 2.93 -3.33
CA LEU A 65 13.16 3.23 -4.59
C LEU A 65 12.25 4.02 -5.53
N ALA A 66 10.98 3.63 -5.66
CA ALA A 66 10.00 4.31 -6.49
C ALA A 66 9.72 5.74 -6.01
N LEU A 67 9.60 5.94 -4.69
CA LEU A 67 9.47 7.28 -4.14
C LEU A 67 10.68 8.16 -4.47
N LEU A 68 11.89 7.62 -4.38
CA LEU A 68 13.10 8.34 -4.73
C LEU A 68 13.22 8.61 -6.23
N SER A 69 12.78 7.69 -7.10
CA SER A 69 12.85 7.90 -8.55
C SER A 69 12.02 9.10 -9.01
N PHE A 70 10.91 9.40 -8.34
CA PHE A 70 10.09 10.58 -8.61
C PHE A 70 10.57 11.86 -7.90
N ALA A 71 11.53 11.75 -6.98
CA ALA A 71 12.06 12.90 -6.26
C ALA A 71 13.05 13.69 -7.13
N ARG A 72 13.11 15.01 -6.89
CA ARG A 72 14.13 15.88 -7.49
C ARG A 72 15.53 15.34 -7.13
N GLU A 73 16.41 15.24 -8.13
CA GLU A 73 17.76 14.70 -7.99
C GLU A 73 17.81 13.26 -7.43
N HIS A 74 16.70 12.52 -7.51
CA HIS A 74 16.57 11.15 -7.03
C HIS A 74 16.95 10.94 -5.57
N LYS A 75 16.73 11.97 -4.74
CA LYS A 75 17.09 11.96 -3.33
C LYS A 75 16.06 12.64 -2.46
N MET A 76 15.97 12.21 -1.20
CA MET A 76 15.03 12.76 -0.23
C MET A 76 15.54 12.60 1.19
N LEU A 77 15.15 13.52 2.08
CA LEU A 77 15.34 13.37 3.52
C LEU A 77 14.67 12.08 4.01
N MET A 78 15.38 11.29 4.81
CA MET A 78 14.86 10.07 5.46
C MET A 78 13.53 10.32 6.18
N LYS A 79 13.44 11.43 6.92
CA LYS A 79 12.21 11.83 7.65
C LYS A 79 11.04 12.08 6.69
N LYS A 80 11.31 12.69 5.53
CA LYS A 80 10.29 12.95 4.51
C LYS A 80 9.86 11.66 3.81
N ALA A 81 10.79 10.77 3.52
CA ALA A 81 10.48 9.45 2.97
C ALA A 81 9.60 8.63 3.93
N SER A 82 9.93 8.61 5.23
CA SER A 82 9.11 7.97 6.28
C SER A 82 7.67 8.48 6.28
N ALA A 83 7.50 9.81 6.21
CA ALA A 83 6.19 10.45 6.24
C ALA A 83 5.38 10.14 4.97
N LEU A 84 5.98 10.23 3.79
CA LEU A 84 5.28 9.99 2.53
C LEU A 84 4.88 8.51 2.34
N LEU A 85 5.70 7.59 2.84
CA LEU A 85 5.39 6.16 2.84
C LEU A 85 4.50 5.74 4.01
N GLN A 86 4.16 6.66 4.92
CA GLN A 86 3.35 6.40 6.11
C GLN A 86 3.88 5.23 6.95
N VAL A 87 5.21 5.09 7.03
CA VAL A 87 5.88 4.05 7.83
C VAL A 87 6.59 4.66 9.04
N HIS A 88 6.70 3.85 10.09
CA HIS A 88 7.48 4.20 11.27
C HIS A 88 8.96 4.49 10.90
N PRO A 89 9.64 5.44 11.58
CA PRO A 89 11.06 5.73 11.35
C PRO A 89 11.99 4.51 11.36
N THR A 90 11.76 3.56 12.28
CA THR A 90 12.53 2.31 12.32
C THR A 90 12.36 1.45 11.06
N SER A 91 11.15 1.43 10.48
CA SER A 91 10.86 0.66 9.26
C SER A 91 11.58 1.25 8.06
N ILE A 92 11.59 2.59 7.91
CA ILE A 92 12.34 3.23 6.84
C ILE A 92 13.85 3.06 7.01
N THR A 93 14.38 3.13 8.23
CA THR A 93 15.80 2.87 8.50
C THR A 93 16.19 1.46 8.06
N ASN A 94 15.45 0.44 8.50
CA ASN A 94 15.71 -0.96 8.12
C ASN A 94 15.58 -1.19 6.61
N ALA A 95 14.66 -0.50 5.93
CA ALA A 95 14.51 -0.60 4.49
C ALA A 95 15.72 0.00 3.76
N VAL A 96 16.15 1.19 4.19
CA VAL A 96 17.30 1.89 3.59
C VAL A 96 18.60 1.18 3.89
N ASP A 97 18.80 0.61 5.08
CA ASP A 97 19.98 -0.21 5.40
C ASP A 97 20.13 -1.36 4.39
N ARG A 98 19.05 -2.13 4.16
CA ARG A 98 19.07 -3.24 3.20
C ARG A 98 19.25 -2.80 1.75
N LEU A 99 18.78 -1.61 1.41
CA LEU A 99 18.96 -1.05 0.06
C LEU A 99 20.38 -0.52 -0.14
N GLU A 100 20.99 0.05 0.89
CA GLU A 100 22.37 0.52 0.89
C GLU A 100 23.35 -0.65 0.84
N ASP A 101 23.11 -1.70 1.65
CA ASP A 101 23.85 -2.98 1.59
C ASP A 101 23.78 -3.64 0.21
N ALA A 102 22.66 -3.43 -0.51
CA ALA A 102 22.46 -3.91 -1.87
C ALA A 102 23.03 -2.97 -2.94
N GLY A 103 23.64 -1.83 -2.58
CA GLY A 103 24.20 -0.87 -3.51
C GLY A 103 23.18 -0.02 -4.28
N LEU A 104 21.89 -0.09 -3.93
CA LEU A 104 20.81 0.57 -4.66
C LEU A 104 20.56 2.02 -4.21
N VAL A 105 20.97 2.34 -2.98
CA VAL A 105 20.91 3.70 -2.44
C VAL A 105 22.20 4.03 -1.71
N ARG A 106 22.41 5.31 -1.43
CA ARG A 106 23.45 5.81 -0.53
C ARG A 106 22.92 6.91 0.38
N ARG A 107 23.48 7.01 1.57
CA ARG A 107 23.20 8.11 2.50
C ARG A 107 24.13 9.29 2.26
N GLU A 108 23.55 10.48 2.22
CA GLU A 108 24.26 11.75 2.05
C GLU A 108 23.94 12.66 3.24
N PRO A 109 24.94 13.10 4.04
CA PRO A 109 24.73 14.09 5.08
C PRO A 109 24.21 15.40 4.48
N VAL A 110 23.26 16.04 5.14
CA VAL A 110 22.78 17.36 4.72
C VAL A 110 23.82 18.41 5.11
N SER A 111 24.27 19.19 4.14
CA SER A 111 25.34 20.20 4.33
C SER A 111 25.00 21.24 5.40
N THR A 112 23.71 21.55 5.56
CA THR A 112 23.19 22.55 6.50
C THR A 112 22.79 21.98 7.87
N ASP A 113 22.66 20.66 8.00
CA ASP A 113 22.30 20.00 9.25
C ASP A 113 22.87 18.57 9.30
N ARG A 114 23.92 18.38 10.12
CA ARG A 114 24.59 17.07 10.29
C ARG A 114 23.71 16.00 10.93
N ARG A 115 22.58 16.38 11.54
CA ARG A 115 21.60 15.43 12.10
C ARG A 115 20.60 14.95 11.05
N ALA A 116 20.53 15.63 9.90
CA ALA A 116 19.67 15.26 8.80
C ALA A 116 20.45 14.45 7.75
N VAL A 117 19.81 13.39 7.25
CA VAL A 117 20.38 12.47 6.26
C VAL A 117 19.43 12.39 5.08
N ASN A 118 19.96 12.64 3.88
CA ASN A 118 19.32 12.29 2.63
C ASN A 118 19.63 10.83 2.31
N VAL A 119 18.67 10.16 1.68
CA VAL A 119 18.90 8.93 0.94
C VAL A 119 18.76 9.26 -0.54
N ALA A 120 19.70 8.79 -1.35
CA ALA A 120 19.77 9.03 -2.79
C ALA A 120 19.88 7.70 -3.54
N LEU A 121 19.21 7.58 -4.69
CA LEU A 121 19.42 6.43 -5.59
C LEU A 121 20.85 6.43 -6.13
N THR A 122 21.42 5.24 -6.28
CA THR A 122 22.60 5.03 -7.12
C THR A 122 22.18 4.86 -8.58
N LEU A 123 23.15 4.78 -9.50
CA LEU A 123 22.85 4.46 -10.91
C LEU A 123 22.22 3.07 -11.02
N GLU A 124 22.76 2.08 -10.30
CA GLU A 124 22.18 0.73 -10.22
C GLU A 124 20.77 0.76 -9.61
N GLY A 125 20.54 1.58 -8.59
CA GLY A 125 19.21 1.77 -8.00
C GLY A 125 18.18 2.30 -9.00
N LEU A 126 18.58 3.22 -9.88
CA LEU A 126 17.72 3.75 -10.95
C LEU A 126 17.35 2.68 -11.98
N GLU A 127 18.31 1.88 -12.41
CA GLU A 127 18.06 0.80 -13.36
C GLU A 127 17.14 -0.27 -12.76
N ILE A 128 17.38 -0.66 -11.50
CA ILE A 128 16.58 -1.67 -10.82
C ILE A 128 15.14 -1.20 -10.59
N VAL A 129 14.94 0.05 -10.16
CA VAL A 129 13.57 0.55 -9.94
C VAL A 129 12.80 0.69 -11.23
N GLU A 130 13.44 1.06 -12.34
CA GLU A 130 12.78 1.12 -13.66
C GLU A 130 12.29 -0.27 -14.07
N GLN A 131 13.16 -1.29 -14.02
CA GLN A 131 12.81 -2.66 -14.39
C GLN A 131 11.73 -3.25 -13.47
N ALA A 132 11.86 -3.03 -12.16
CA ALA A 132 10.87 -3.47 -11.18
C ALA A 132 9.52 -2.78 -11.37
N SER A 133 9.52 -1.48 -11.69
CA SER A 133 8.30 -0.72 -11.98
C SER A 133 7.61 -1.27 -13.21
N ARG A 134 8.35 -1.55 -14.29
CA ARG A 134 7.80 -2.16 -15.51
C ARG A 134 7.15 -3.51 -15.20
N ALA A 135 7.84 -4.38 -14.47
CA ALA A 135 7.32 -5.68 -14.08
C ALA A 135 6.03 -5.58 -13.24
N LEU A 136 5.96 -4.67 -12.27
CA LEU A 136 4.75 -4.47 -11.47
C LEU A 136 3.59 -3.89 -12.28
N ASN A 137 3.86 -2.95 -13.21
CA ASN A 137 2.82 -2.44 -14.09
C ASN A 137 2.23 -3.56 -14.95
N GLU A 138 3.08 -4.34 -15.62
CA GLU A 138 2.67 -5.39 -16.56
C GLU A 138 2.05 -6.62 -15.89
N GLN A 139 2.49 -7.00 -14.68
CA GLN A 139 2.14 -8.29 -14.06
C GLN A 139 1.29 -8.18 -12.80
N LEU A 140 1.06 -6.95 -12.30
CA LEU A 140 0.20 -6.71 -11.14
C LEU A 140 -0.86 -5.66 -11.45
N PHE A 141 -0.46 -4.43 -11.74
CA PHE A 141 -1.40 -3.30 -11.80
C PHE A 141 -2.35 -3.40 -12.99
N LEU A 142 -1.85 -3.74 -14.18
CA LEU A 142 -2.68 -3.94 -15.38
C LEU A 142 -3.46 -5.27 -15.39
N THR A 143 -3.17 -6.17 -14.46
CA THR A 143 -3.74 -7.54 -14.43
C THR A 143 -4.62 -7.79 -13.20
N THR A 144 -4.99 -6.75 -12.47
CA THR A 144 -5.83 -6.89 -11.27
C THR A 144 -7.23 -7.42 -11.58
N GLY A 145 -7.73 -7.15 -12.80
CA GLY A 145 -9.08 -7.52 -13.22
C GLY A 145 -10.18 -6.57 -12.73
N PHE A 146 -9.83 -5.45 -12.09
CA PHE A 146 -10.80 -4.44 -11.67
C PHE A 146 -11.35 -3.67 -12.87
N GLU A 147 -12.66 -3.45 -12.89
CA GLU A 147 -13.31 -2.50 -13.79
C GLU A 147 -13.06 -1.05 -13.33
N GLU A 148 -13.15 -0.09 -14.25
CA GLU A 148 -12.91 1.33 -13.96
C GLU A 148 -13.76 1.85 -12.80
N GLN A 149 -15.05 1.51 -12.79
CA GLN A 149 -15.97 1.89 -11.72
C GLN A 149 -15.63 1.26 -10.37
N GLU A 150 -15.09 0.04 -10.36
CA GLU A 150 -14.62 -0.63 -9.15
C GLU A 150 -13.39 0.08 -8.59
N VAL A 151 -12.44 0.45 -9.44
CA VAL A 151 -11.25 1.22 -9.03
C VAL A 151 -11.65 2.52 -8.36
N GLU A 152 -12.54 3.30 -8.98
CA GLU A 152 -13.04 4.55 -8.39
C GLU A 152 -13.72 4.32 -7.04
N THR A 153 -14.57 3.29 -6.95
CA THR A 153 -15.32 2.96 -5.73
C THR A 153 -14.38 2.56 -4.59
N ILE A 154 -13.40 1.70 -4.87
CA ILE A 154 -12.41 1.23 -3.89
C ILE A 154 -11.56 2.41 -3.42
N VAL A 155 -11.05 3.23 -4.35
CA VAL A 155 -10.21 4.38 -4.02
C VAL A 155 -10.99 5.39 -3.17
N ALA A 156 -12.23 5.70 -3.52
CA ALA A 156 -13.07 6.62 -2.76
C ALA A 156 -13.36 6.10 -1.34
N ALA A 157 -13.77 4.83 -1.23
CA ALA A 157 -14.09 4.22 0.06
C ALA A 157 -12.88 4.18 1.00
N LEU A 158 -11.72 3.74 0.50
CA LEU A 158 -10.49 3.65 1.27
C LEU A 158 -9.92 5.04 1.60
N SER A 159 -9.98 6.00 0.68
CA SER A 159 -9.55 7.38 0.93
C SER A 159 -10.39 8.04 2.02
N GLY A 160 -11.71 7.85 1.99
CA GLY A 160 -12.59 8.34 3.05
C GLY A 160 -12.28 7.70 4.41
N PHE A 161 -12.00 6.39 4.43
CA PHE A 161 -11.57 5.69 5.65
C PHE A 161 -10.24 6.23 6.20
N ARG A 162 -9.23 6.39 5.33
CA ARG A 162 -7.90 6.91 5.67
C ARG A 162 -7.98 8.33 6.24
N ALA A 163 -8.74 9.22 5.60
CA ALA A 163 -8.95 10.58 6.08
C ALA A 163 -9.61 10.62 7.47
N ARG A 164 -10.67 9.84 7.69
CA ARG A 164 -11.33 9.73 9.02
C ARG A 164 -10.42 9.13 10.10
N SER A 165 -9.42 8.36 9.69
CA SER A 165 -8.42 7.76 10.57
C SER A 165 -7.23 8.69 10.85
N GLY A 166 -7.22 9.90 10.28
CA GLY A 166 -6.14 10.88 10.46
C GLY A 166 -4.91 10.63 9.59
N ASP A 167 -4.99 9.77 8.57
CA ASP A 167 -3.86 9.45 7.67
C ASP A 167 -3.46 10.66 6.81
N PHE A 168 -4.44 11.49 6.41
CA PHE A 168 -4.23 12.77 5.74
C PHE A 168 -5.45 13.68 5.89
N THR A 169 -5.25 14.99 5.71
CA THR A 169 -6.36 15.95 5.62
C THR A 169 -6.95 15.91 4.22
N ALA A 170 -8.24 15.56 4.09
CA ALA A 170 -8.92 15.60 2.80
C ALA A 170 -8.97 17.05 2.27
N PRO A 171 -8.70 17.31 0.98
CA PRO A 171 -8.98 18.62 0.40
C PRO A 171 -10.47 18.94 0.54
N GLU A 172 -10.80 20.22 0.76
CA GLU A 172 -12.17 20.71 1.07
C GLU A 172 -13.26 20.29 0.05
N ASN A 173 -12.90 19.72 -1.11
CA ASN A 173 -13.79 19.44 -2.25
C ASN A 173 -13.94 17.96 -2.65
N LEU A 174 -13.61 16.99 -1.80
CA LEU A 174 -14.01 15.60 -2.08
C LEU A 174 -15.52 15.46 -1.86
N PRO A 175 -16.32 15.05 -2.88
CA PRO A 175 -17.70 14.68 -2.64
C PRO A 175 -17.67 13.43 -1.78
N VAL A 176 -17.85 13.59 -0.47
CA VAL A 176 -18.23 12.49 0.41
C VAL A 176 -19.67 12.16 0.01
N SER A 177 -19.84 11.39 -1.07
CA SER A 177 -21.13 10.75 -1.32
C SER A 177 -21.30 9.73 -0.20
N LEU A 178 -21.95 10.18 0.88
CA LEU A 178 -22.46 9.29 1.89
C LEU A 178 -23.55 8.45 1.22
N PRO A 179 -23.53 7.11 1.31
CA PRO A 179 -24.75 6.37 1.06
C PRO A 179 -25.83 6.90 2.01
N PRO A 180 -27.09 7.04 1.56
CA PRO A 180 -28.15 7.57 2.40
C PRO A 180 -28.28 6.74 3.68
N SER A 181 -28.38 7.42 4.82
CA SER A 181 -28.65 6.77 6.10
C SER A 181 -29.90 5.89 5.97
N PRO A 182 -29.91 4.67 6.56
CA PRO A 182 -31.12 3.87 6.59
C PRO A 182 -32.25 4.65 7.29
N PRO A 183 -33.51 4.51 6.84
CA PRO A 183 -34.62 5.20 7.46
C PRO A 183 -34.71 4.84 8.94
N ALA A 184 -34.96 5.85 9.77
CA ALA A 184 -35.18 5.67 11.20
C ALA A 184 -36.31 4.65 11.40
N ALA A 185 -36.01 3.59 12.15
CA ALA A 185 -37.02 2.63 12.57
C ALA A 185 -38.11 3.37 13.36
N SER A 186 -39.37 3.13 12.98
CA SER A 186 -40.58 3.73 13.54
C SER A 186 -40.81 3.34 15.01
#